data_AF-A0A085FA83-F1
#
_entry.id   AF-A0A085FA83-F1
#
_cell.length_a   1.000
_cell.length_b   1.000
_cell.length_c   1.000
_cell.angle_alpha   90.00
_cell.angle_beta   90.00
_cell.angle_gamma   90.00
#
_symmetry.space_group_name_H-M   'P 1'
#
loop_
_entity.id
_entity.type
_entity.pdbx_description
1 polymer ?
#
loop_
_entity_poly.entity_id
_entity_poly.type
_entity_poly.pdbx_seq_one_letter_code
_entity_poly.pdbx_strand_id
1 'polypeptide(L)' 'MTQFTAPLAIKLRLKGGSGPNANWHWEIHDADAKVIKTGSAVGPEHKAFATARIAKEKLEQTAG' A
#
# COMPACT_ATOMS: atom_id res chain seq x y z
N MET A 1 -1.92 -23.18 -15.44
CA MET A 1 -1.72 -22.95 -14.00
C MET A 1 -2.22 -21.54 -13.71
N THR A 2 -3.43 -21.39 -13.20
CA THR A 2 -4.00 -20.08 -12.85
C THR A 2 -3.50 -19.69 -11.47
N GLN A 3 -2.57 -18.73 -11.43
CA GLN A 3 -2.11 -18.13 -10.19
C GLN A 3 -3.26 -17.30 -9.61
N PHE A 4 -3.88 -17.80 -8.55
CA PHE A 4 -4.79 -16.99 -7.72
C PHE A 4 -3.92 -16.16 -6.79
N THR A 5 -3.44 -15.01 -7.27
CA THR A 5 -2.85 -14.03 -6.35
C THR A 5 -3.99 -13.55 -5.44
N ALA A 6 -3.87 -13.80 -4.15
CA ALA A 6 -4.85 -13.34 -3.17
C ALA A 6 -5.02 -11.82 -3.30
N PRO A 7 -6.25 -11.28 -3.22
CA PRO A 7 -6.46 -9.85 -3.42
C PRO A 7 -5.80 -9.05 -2.30
N LEU A 8 -4.61 -8.50 -2.56
CA LEU A 8 -3.94 -7.62 -1.61
C LEU A 8 -4.70 -6.30 -1.51
N ALA A 9 -5.05 -5.90 -0.29
CA ALA A 9 -5.78 -4.66 -0.01
C ALA A 9 -4.80 -3.56 0.43
N ILE A 10 -5.00 -2.34 -0.06
CA ILE A 10 -4.24 -1.16 0.35
C ILE A 10 -5.10 -0.33 1.30
N LYS A 11 -4.58 -0.05 2.50
CA LYS A 11 -5.17 0.91 3.43
C LYS A 11 -4.27 2.13 3.57
N LEU A 12 -4.88 3.30 3.54
CA LEU A 12 -4.22 4.58 3.77
C LEU A 12 -4.69 5.17 5.09
N ARG A 13 -3.76 5.72 5.84
CA ARG A 13 -3.99 6.48 7.06
C ARG A 13 -3.23 7.79 6.99
N LEU A 14 -3.92 8.91 7.13
CA LEU A 14 -3.25 10.18 7.36
C LEU A 14 -2.61 10.14 8.76
N LYS A 15 -1.27 10.19 8.81
CA LYS A 15 -0.51 10.20 10.06
C LYS A 15 -0.42 11.61 10.65
N GLY A 16 -0.43 12.64 9.80
CA GLY A 16 -0.44 14.03 10.21
C GLY A 16 -0.08 14.97 9.06
N GLY A 17 -0.18 16.28 9.30
CA GLY A 17 0.06 17.31 8.29
C GLY A 17 -1.15 17.54 7.38
N SER A 18 -1.01 18.47 6.43
CA SER A 18 -2.06 18.82 5.48
C SER A 18 -1.46 19.32 4.17
N GLY A 19 -2.16 19.08 3.05
CA GLY A 19 -1.72 19.48 1.72
C GLY A 19 -0.38 18.85 1.32
N PRO A 20 0.60 19.63 0.81
CA PRO A 20 1.88 19.11 0.35
C PRO A 20 2.76 18.52 1.45
N ASN A 21 2.47 18.83 2.72
CA ASN A 21 3.19 18.31 3.89
C ASN A 21 2.41 17.21 4.62
N ALA A 22 1.32 16.71 4.04
CA ALA A 22 0.58 15.58 4.61
C ALA A 22 1.47 14.33 4.58
N ASN A 23 1.57 13.63 5.70
CA ASN A 23 2.27 12.37 5.80
C ASN A 23 1.25 11.25 5.89
N TRP A 24 1.25 10.39 4.89
CA TRP A 24 0.35 9.25 4.80
C TRP A 24 1.12 7.98 5.12
N HIS A 25 0.57 7.22 6.05
CA HIS A 25 0.98 5.85 6.28
C HIS A 25 0.14 4.94 5.37
N TRP A 26 0.78 3.97 4.75
CA TRP A 26 0.10 2.99 3.91
C TRP A 26 0.45 1.58 4.35
N GLU A 27 -0.54 0.70 4.28
CA GLU A 27 -0.47 -0.68 4.72
C GLU A 27 -1.02 -1.56 3.61
N ILE A 28 -0.31 -2.65 3.31
CA ILE A 28 -0.74 -3.69 2.38
C ILE A 28 -1.12 -4.89 3.23
N HIS A 29 -2.38 -5.27 3.10
CA HIS A 29 -2.97 -6.41 3.77
C HIS A 29 -3.12 -7.57 2.79
N ASP A 30 -2.84 -8.76 3.27
CA ASP A 30 -3.15 -10.01 2.57
C ASP A 30 -4.64 -10.37 2.71
N ALA A 31 -5.08 -11.49 2.12
CA ALA A 31 -6.48 -11.95 2.19
C ALA A 31 -6.95 -12.20 3.63
N ASP A 32 -6.05 -12.59 4.53
CA ASP A 32 -6.32 -12.73 5.97
C ASP A 32 -6.37 -11.39 6.73
N ALA A 33 -6.45 -10.26 6.02
CA ALA A 33 -6.33 -8.91 6.57
C ALA A 33 -5.03 -8.66 7.37
N LYS A 34 -4.03 -9.55 7.24
CA LYS A 34 -2.72 -9.42 7.87
C LYS A 34 -1.87 -8.41 7.11
N VAL A 35 -1.25 -7.49 7.85
CA VAL A 35 -0.30 -6.55 7.27
C VAL A 35 0.96 -7.30 6.85
N ILE A 36 1.21 -7.36 5.54
CA ILE A 36 2.40 -7.98 4.97
C ILE A 36 3.47 -6.94 4.62
N LYS A 37 3.07 -5.68 4.45
CA LYS A 37 3.99 -4.57 4.17
C LYS A 37 3.39 -3.25 4.57
N THR A 38 4.24 -2.33 5.01
CA THR A 38 3.84 -0.95 5.30
C THR A 38 4.86 0.02 4.76
N GLY A 39 4.49 1.28 4.72
CA GLY A 39 5.40 2.38 4.46
C GLY A 39 4.75 3.73 4.73
N SER A 40 5.48 4.79 4.44
CA SER A 40 4.96 6.16 4.59
C SER A 40 5.34 6.98 3.37
N ALA A 41 4.52 7.97 3.04
CA ALA A 41 4.74 8.88 1.93
C ALA A 41 4.31 10.28 2.32
N VAL A 42 5.19 11.26 2.09
CA VAL A 42 4.88 12.68 2.27
C VAL A 42 4.32 13.25 0.97
N GLY A 43 3.21 13.97 1.08
CA GLY A 43 2.50 14.60 -0.02
C GLY A 43 1.00 14.29 -0.03
N PRO A 44 0.33 14.56 -1.16
CA PRO A 44 -1.09 14.27 -1.31
C PRO A 44 -1.41 12.77 -1.24
N GLU A 45 -2.66 12.44 -0.89
CA GLU A 45 -3.15 11.05 -0.75
C GLU A 45 -2.85 10.17 -1.97
N HIS A 46 -3.07 10.69 -3.19
CA HIS A 46 -2.84 9.94 -4.42
C HIS A 46 -1.37 9.53 -4.62
N LYS A 47 -0.40 10.31 -4.12
CA LYS A 47 1.02 9.93 -4.16
C LYS A 47 1.29 8.77 -3.22
N ALA A 48 0.72 8.81 -2.01
CA ALA A 48 0.82 7.71 -1.05
C ALA A 48 0.19 6.43 -1.60
N PHE A 49 -0.97 6.55 -2.25
CA PHE A 49 -1.62 5.42 -2.93
C PHE A 49 -0.75 4.86 -4.06
N ALA A 50 -0.17 5.70 -4.90
CA ALA A 50 0.71 5.27 -5.99
C ALA A 50 1.94 4.50 -5.47
N THR A 51 2.56 4.96 -4.38
CA THR A 51 3.66 4.25 -3.73
C THR A 51 3.21 2.88 -3.19
N ALA A 52 2.07 2.84 -2.50
CA ALA A 52 1.51 1.59 -1.98
C ALA A 52 1.15 0.61 -3.11
N ARG A 53 0.62 1.09 -4.24
CA ARG A 53 0.31 0.29 -5.41
C ARG A 53 1.56 -0.34 -6.02
N ILE A 54 2.61 0.45 -6.25
CA ILE A 54 3.89 -0.09 -6.76
C ILE A 54 4.46 -1.15 -5.81
N ALA A 55 4.36 -0.92 -4.49
CA ALA A 55 4.81 -1.87 -3.49
C ALA A 55 3.96 -3.16 -3.50
N LYS A 56 2.65 -3.05 -3.73
CA LYS A 56 1.72 -4.17 -3.93
C LYS A 56 2.07 -4.95 -5.21
N GLU A 57 2.22 -4.26 -6.34
CA GLU A 57 2.53 -4.88 -7.64
C GLU A 57 3.87 -5.63 -7.59
N LYS A 58 4.86 -5.12 -6.85
CA LYS A 58 6.13 -5.82 -6.61
C LYS A 58 5.97 -7.07 -5.74
N LEU A 59 5.08 -7.03 -4.74
CA LEU A 59 4.78 -8.20 -3.90
C LEU A 59 4.06 -9.29 -4.72
N GLU A 60 3.14 -8.89 -5.58
CA GLU A 60 2.45 -9.81 -6.48
C GLU A 60 3.42 -10.47 -7.47
N GLN A 61 4.44 -9.74 -7.94
CA GLN A 61 5.49 -10.27 -8.82
C GLN A 61 6.51 -11.17 -8.11
N THR A 62 6.84 -10.91 -6.83
CA THR A 62 7.81 -11.74 -6.10
C THR A 62 7.20 -13.04 -5.55
N ALA A 63 5.87 -13.12 -5.51
CA ALA A 63 5.13 -14.31 -5.05
C ALA A 63 4.87 -15.33 -6.17
N GLY A 64 5.39 -15.08 -7.38
CA GLY A 64 5.37 -16.02 -8.50
C GLY A 64 6.73 -16.55 -8.87
#